data_AF-A0A151SX60-F1
#
_entry.id   AF-A0A151SX60-F1
#
_cell.length_a   1.000
_cell.length_b   1.000
_cell.length_c   1.000
_cell.angle_alpha   90.00
_cell.angle_beta   90.00
_cell.angle_gamma   90.00
#
_symmetry.space_group_name_H-M   'P 1'
#
loop_
_entity.id
_entity.type
_entity.pdbx_description
1 polymer ?
#
loop_
_entity_poly.entity_id
_entity_poly.type
_entity_poly.pdbx_seq_one_letter_code
_entity_poly.pdbx_strand_id
1 'polypeptide(L)' 'MELIKLELYKNVEVQWNEKVFEEMKNLRILIIENATFLTALEHFPNSLRVLDWRCCYPSTSLPPYFNPRQVVLSYPSFSS' A
#
# COMPACT_ATOMS: atom_id res chain seq x y z
N MET A 1 8.21 12.84 10.10
CA MET A 1 8.06 12.10 8.83
C MET A 1 8.14 10.64 9.20
N GLU A 2 7.14 9.84 8.85
CA GLU A 2 7.14 8.41 9.12
C GLU A 2 7.01 7.66 7.79
N LEU A 3 8.00 6.81 7.51
CA LEU A 3 8.13 6.01 6.31
C LEU A 3 8.12 4.55 6.75
N ILE A 4 7.20 3.77 6.20
CA ILE A 4 7.16 2.33 6.41
C ILE A 4 7.49 1.69 5.07
N LYS A 5 8.61 0.97 5.04
CA LYS A 5 9.00 0.12 3.92
C LYS A 5 8.85 -1.33 4.35
N LEU A 6 8.05 -2.08 3.61
CA LEU A 6 7.92 -3.52 3.78
C LEU A 6 8.62 -4.22 2.63
N GLU A 7 9.76 -4.81 2.96
CA GLU A 7 10.51 -5.72 2.09
C GLU A 7 10.36 -7.14 2.65
N LEU A 8 9.54 -7.96 1.98
CA LEU A 8 9.39 -9.36 2.37
C LEU A 8 10.13 -10.25 1.37
N TYR A 9 11.02 -11.11 1.87
CA TYR A 9 11.90 -11.92 1.02
C TYR A 9 11.24 -13.20 0.48
N LYS A 10 10.01 -13.49 0.93
CA LYS A 10 9.21 -14.62 0.46
C LYS A 10 7.78 -14.14 0.29
N ASN A 11 7.04 -14.83 -0.57
CA ASN A 11 5.61 -14.65 -0.80
C ASN A 11 4.84 -14.99 0.49
N VAL A 12 5.01 -14.16 1.51
CA VAL A 12 4.38 -14.30 2.82
C VAL A 12 3.01 -13.67 2.66
N GLU A 13 1.99 -14.44 2.99
CA GLU A 13 0.65 -13.93 3.14
C GLU A 13 0.64 -12.99 4.34
N VAL A 14 0.42 -11.71 4.07
CA VAL A 14 0.27 -10.70 5.11
C VAL A 14 -1.18 -10.29 5.19
N GLN A 15 -1.72 -10.35 6.41
CA GLN A 15 -3.01 -9.77 6.74
C GLN A 15 -2.76 -8.45 7.46
N TRP A 16 -3.25 -7.35 6.88
CA TRP A 16 -3.19 -6.06 7.54
C TRP A 16 -4.24 -5.97 8.63
N ASN A 17 -3.90 -5.27 9.72
CA ASN A 17 -4.90 -4.79 10.66
C ASN A 17 -5.33 -3.38 10.23
N GLU A 18 -6.48 -3.30 9.55
CA GLU A 18 -7.01 -2.05 9.00
C GLU A 18 -7.13 -0.96 10.06
N LYS A 19 -7.57 -1.31 11.27
CA LYS A 19 -7.73 -0.36 12.38
C LYS A 19 -6.40 0.27 12.77
N VAL A 20 -5.33 -0.53 12.82
CA VAL A 20 -3.98 -0.03 13.12
C VAL A 20 -3.49 0.87 12.00
N PHE A 21 -3.76 0.52 10.74
CA PHE A 21 -3.37 1.32 9.59
C PHE A 21 -4.09 2.67 9.52
N GLU A 22 -5.38 2.69 9.86
CA GLU A 22 -6.17 3.91 9.95
C GLU A 22 -5.67 4.85 11.06
N GLU A 23 -5.21 4.28 12.18
CA GLU A 23 -4.64 5.03 13.31
C GLU A 23 -3.24 5.62 13.03
N MET A 24 -2.54 5.17 11.98
CA MET A 24 -1.22 5.68 11.56
C MET A 24 -1.31 7.05 10.86
N LYS A 25 -1.78 8.07 11.59
CA LYS A 25 -2.00 9.46 11.11
C LYS A 25 -0.74 10.21 10.67
N ASN A 26 0.45 9.67 10.94
CA ASN A 26 1.72 10.25 10.54
C ASN A 26 2.36 9.55 9.34
N LEU A 27 1.79 8.41 8.91
CA LEU A 27 2.29 7.66 7.77
C LEU A 27 2.09 8.45 6.49
N ARG A 28 3.19 8.79 5.82
CA ARG A 28 3.15 9.55 4.56
C ARG A 28 3.56 8.71 3.36
N ILE A 29 4.39 7.70 3.57
CA ILE A 29 4.96 6.90 2.49
C ILE A 29 4.85 5.43 2.89
N LEU A 30 4.19 4.65 2.03
CA LEU A 30 4.09 3.20 2.13
C LEU A 30 4.70 2.59 0.87
N ILE A 31 5.75 1.79 1.06
CA ILE A 31 6.41 1.06 -0.03
C ILE A 31 6.30 -0.42 0.28
N ILE A 32 5.74 -1.17 -0.67
CA ILE A 32 5.44 -2.58 -0.57
C ILE A 32 6.16 -3.30 -1.71
N GLU A 33 7.14 -4.11 -1.35
CA GLU A 33 7.96 -4.89 -2.28
C GLU A 33 7.89 -6.38 -1.91
N ASN A 34 7.69 -7.24 -2.91
CA ASN A 34 7.71 -8.70 -2.78
C ASN A 34 6.74 -9.30 -1.74
N ALA A 35 5.66 -8.59 -1.41
CA ALA A 35 4.63 -9.02 -0.48
C ALA A 35 3.31 -9.30 -1.22
N THR A 36 2.64 -10.39 -0.85
CA THR A 36 1.32 -10.75 -1.37
C THR A 36 0.30 -10.61 -0.25
N PHE A 37 -0.71 -9.79 -0.48
CA PHE A 37 -1.76 -9.54 0.48
C PHE A 37 -3.00 -10.27 0.05
N LEU A 38 -3.64 -10.97 1.00
CA LEU A 38 -4.87 -11.71 0.74
C LEU A 38 -6.06 -10.78 0.51
N THR A 39 -6.03 -9.60 1.14
CA THR A 39 -7.06 -8.57 1.03
C THR A 39 -6.44 -7.23 0.72
N ALA A 40 -7.12 -6.46 -0.13
CA ALA A 40 -6.80 -5.06 -0.32
C ALA A 40 -7.14 -4.27 0.95
N LEU A 41 -6.38 -3.22 1.23
CA LEU A 41 -6.76 -2.24 2.26
C LEU A 41 -7.94 -1.44 1.73
N GLU A 42 -9.07 -1.47 2.43
CA GLU A 42 -10.22 -0.61 2.12
C GLU A 42 -10.03 0.82 2.65
N HIS A 43 -9.23 0.97 3.70
CA HIS A 43 -8.97 2.25 4.36
C HIS A 43 -7.48 2.53 4.46
N PHE A 44 -7.07 3.69 3.94
CA PHE A 44 -5.71 4.20 4.09
C PHE A 44 -5.70 5.38 5.07
N PRO A 45 -4.61 5.60 5.81
CA PRO A 45 -4.48 6.79 6.64
C PRO A 45 -4.53 8.05 5.77
N ASN A 46 -5.31 9.04 6.19
CA ASN A 46 -5.51 10.32 5.48
C ASN A 46 -4.20 11.11 5.22
N SER A 47 -3.13 10.78 5.95
CA SER A 47 -1.81 11.38 5.78
C SER A 47 -1.00 10.79 4.64
N LEU A 48 -1.41 9.65 4.07
CA LEU A 48 -0.67 8.93 3.04
C LEU A 48 -0.56 9.76 1.76
N ARG A 49 0.68 9.94 1.27
CA ARG A 49 1.01 10.71 0.07
C ARG A 49 1.71 9.89 -1.00
N VAL A 50 2.30 8.77 -0.62
CA VAL A 50 3.01 7.91 -1.57
C VAL A 50 2.64 6.47 -1.25
N LEU A 51 2.15 5.77 -2.25
CA LEU A 51 1.86 4.34 -2.22
C LEU A 51 2.60 3.72 -3.39
N ASP A 52 3.75 3.11 -3.09
CA ASP A 52 4.51 2.37 -4.09
C ASP A 52 4.26 0.88 -3.86
N TRP A 53 3.46 0.28 -4.74
CA TRP A 53 3.00 -1.09 -4.61
C TRP A 53 3.55 -1.91 -5.78
N ARG A 54 4.66 -2.62 -5.53
CA ARG A 54 5.49 -3.20 -6.60
C ARG A 54 5.22 -4.67 -6.93
N CYS A 55 4.09 -5.23 -6.53
CA CYS A 55 3.67 -6.59 -6.92
C CYS A 55 2.16 -6.78 -6.75
N CYS A 56 1.48 -7.45 -7.69
CA CYS A 56 0.08 -7.94 -7.61
C CYS A 56 -0.80 -7.30 -6.52
N TYR A 57 -1.38 -6.13 -6.80
CA TYR A 57 -2.39 -5.56 -5.93
C TYR A 57 -3.61 -6.51 -5.92
N PRO A 58 -4.11 -6.94 -4.75
CA PRO A 58 -5.16 -7.97 -4.66
C PRO A 58 -6.54 -7.51 -5.11
N SER A 59 -6.70 -6.23 -5.48
CA SER A 59 -7.95 -5.67 -6.01
C SER A 59 -7.73 -5.07 -7.39
N THR A 60 -8.80 -4.97 -8.18
CA THR A 60 -8.80 -4.31 -9.50
C THR A 60 -8.89 -2.79 -9.41
N SER A 61 -9.26 -2.25 -8.25
CA SER A 61 -9.43 -0.81 -8.01
C SER A 61 -8.97 -0.39 -6.62
N LEU A 62 -8.52 0.86 -6.51
CA LEU A 62 -8.29 1.52 -5.24
C LEU A 62 -9.64 1.77 -4.53
N PRO A 63 -9.64 1.85 -3.17
CA PRO A 63 -10.86 2.11 -2.43
C PRO A 63 -11.51 3.45 -2.84
N PRO A 64 -12.84 3.53 -2.88
CA PRO A 64 -13.54 4.74 -3.33
C PRO A 64 -13.31 5.96 -2.43
N TYR A 65 -12.94 5.74 -1.17
CA TYR A 65 -12.60 6.79 -0.21
C TYR A 65 -11.15 7.27 -0.31
N PHE A 66 -10.32 6.58 -1.10
CA PHE A 66 -8.94 6.96 -1.29
C PHE A 66 -8.87 8.23 -2.12
N ASN A 67 -8.13 9.24 -1.66
CA ASN A 67 -7.99 10.49 -2.39
C ASN A 67 -6.80 10.41 -3.36
N PRO A 68 -7.03 10.17 -4.67
CA PRO A 68 -5.94 9.92 -5.62
C PRO A 68 -5.11 11.19 -5.88
N ARG A 69 -5.62 12.38 -5.52
CA ARG A 69 -4.89 13.65 -5.72
C ARG A 69 -3.57 13.72 -4.95
N GLN A 70 -3.42 12.87 -3.95
CA GLN A 70 -2.28 12.91 -3.06
C GLN A 70 -1.32 11.74 -3.27
N VAL A 71 -1.60 10.79 -4.17
CA VAL A 71 -0.85 9.53 -4.26
C VAL A 71 -0.37 9.28 -5.68
N VAL A 72 0.93 9.04 -5.82
CA VAL A 72 1.54 8.52 -7.05
C VAL A 72 1.58 7.00 -6.95
N LEU A 73 0.80 6.31 -7.79
CA LEU A 73 0.92 4.87 -8.00
C LEU A 73 2.03 4.60 -9.00
N SER A 74 3.04 3.86 -8.58
CA SER A 74 4.10 3.36 -9.45
C SER A 74 3.82 1.89 -9.74
N TYR A 75 3.53 1.56 -10.99
CA TYR A 75 3.48 0.16 -11.44
C TYR A 75 4.88 -0.22 -11.92
N PRO A 76 5.41 -1.41 -11.58
CA PRO A 76 6.61 -1.91 -12.23
C PRO A 76 6.30 -2.03 -13.73
N SER A 77 7.02 -1.26 -14.54
CA SER A 77 6.98 -1.40 -15.98
C SER A 77 7.54 -2.79 -16.28
N PHE A 78 6.69 -3.69 -16.77
CA PHE A 78 7.16 -4.90 -17.44
C PHE A 78 7.83 -4.45 -18.74
N SER A 79 9.12 -4.15 -18.68
CA SER A 79 9.95 -4.10 -19.88
C SER A 79 10.01 -5.51 -20.45
N SER A 80 9.61 -5.62 -21.71
CA SER A 80 9.42 -6.80 -22.55
C SER A 80 10.64 -7.72 -22.63
#